data_AF-A0A073J6H8-F1
#
_entry.id   AF-A0A073J6H8-F1
#
_cell.length_a   1.000
_cell.length_b   1.000
_cell.length_c   1.000
_cell.angle_alpha   90.00
_cell.angle_beta   90.00
_cell.angle_gamma   90.00
#
_symmetry.space_group_name_H-M   'P 1'
#
loop_
_entity.id
_entity.type
_entity.pdbx_description
1 polymer ?
#
loop_
_entity_poly.entity_id
_entity_poly.type
_entity_poly.pdbx_seq_one_letter_code
_entity_poly.pdbx_strand_id
1 'polypeptide(L)'
;MTHDELEKLFRHGDTTPDAISTRLIAARVSTGLRQNEIATAVGVPKQTYHSQESRGAPSIKAGRYFYRAHGIDFNYLFFGDFLQLAPDVRDRLTEALTAASK
;
A
#
# COMPACT_ATOMS: atom_id res chain seq x y z
N MET A 1 -5.78 -12.50 -13.59
CA MET A 1 -6.27 -12.95 -12.27
C MET A 1 -7.77 -12.86 -12.27
N THR A 2 -8.45 -13.85 -11.69
CA THR A 2 -9.89 -13.82 -11.43
C THR A 2 -10.19 -12.83 -10.29
N HIS A 3 -11.47 -12.51 -10.07
CA HIS A 3 -11.87 -11.61 -8.99
C HIS A 3 -11.47 -12.16 -7.61
N ASP A 4 -11.76 -13.44 -7.34
CA ASP A 4 -11.41 -14.11 -6.07
C ASP A 4 -9.89 -14.20 -5.84
N GLU A 5 -9.10 -14.33 -6.92
CA GLU A 5 -7.63 -14.28 -6.82
C GLU A 5 -7.16 -12.88 -6.40
N LEU A 6 -7.78 -11.83 -6.94
CA LEU A 6 -7.48 -10.45 -6.55
C LEU A 6 -7.90 -10.18 -5.10
N GLU A 7 -9.08 -10.64 -4.65
CA GLU A 7 -9.50 -10.48 -3.27
C GLU A 7 -8.49 -11.10 -2.28
N LYS A 8 -8.01 -12.31 -2.58
CA LYS A 8 -6.98 -12.98 -1.77
C LYS A 8 -5.65 -12.22 -1.80
N LEU A 9 -5.21 -11.81 -2.99
CA LEU A 9 -3.94 -11.10 -3.17
C LEU A 9 -3.93 -9.76 -2.43
N PHE A 10 -5.03 -9.00 -2.53
CA PHE A 10 -5.20 -7.71 -1.88
C PHE A 10 -5.60 -7.83 -0.41
N ARG A 11 -5.85 -9.04 0.09
CA ARG A 11 -6.35 -9.31 1.45
C ARG A 11 -7.61 -8.47 1.74
N HIS A 12 -8.56 -8.53 0.80
CA HIS A 12 -9.78 -7.74 0.86
C HIS A 12 -10.56 -8.03 2.16
N GLY A 13 -10.95 -6.98 2.86
CA GLY A 13 -11.64 -7.03 4.15
C GLY A 13 -10.75 -7.31 5.37
N ASP A 14 -9.49 -7.73 5.19
CA ASP A 14 -8.58 -8.03 6.30
C ASP A 14 -7.94 -6.76 6.85
N THR A 15 -8.39 -6.32 8.03
CA THR A 15 -7.89 -5.12 8.72
C THR A 15 -6.81 -5.42 9.75
N THR A 16 -6.20 -6.62 9.73
CA THR A 16 -5.09 -6.92 10.63
C THR A 16 -3.87 -6.05 10.33
N PRO A 17 -3.03 -5.75 11.34
CA PRO A 17 -1.77 -5.03 11.13
C PRO A 17 -0.87 -5.68 10.06
N ASP A 18 -0.86 -7.01 9.96
CA ASP A 18 -0.05 -7.71 8.95
C ASP A 18 -0.56 -7.45 7.51
N ALA A 19 -1.89 -7.47 7.32
CA ALA A 19 -2.49 -7.15 6.03
C ALA A 19 -2.25 -5.69 5.62
N ILE A 20 -2.36 -4.76 6.57
CA ILE A 20 -2.10 -3.33 6.32
C ILE A 20 -0.61 -3.11 6.02
N SER A 21 0.29 -3.76 6.78
CA SER A 21 1.74 -3.74 6.55
C SER A 21 2.07 -4.17 5.12
N THR A 22 1.57 -5.34 4.72
CA THR A 22 1.76 -5.90 3.38
C THR A 22 1.31 -4.92 2.29
N ARG A 23 0.12 -4.33 2.45
CA ARG A 23 -0.43 -3.38 1.47
C ARG A 23 0.31 -2.06 1.43
N LEU A 24 0.79 -1.55 2.56
CA LEU A 24 1.59 -0.33 2.62
C LEU A 24 2.96 -0.53 1.98
N ILE A 25 3.58 -1.69 2.20
CA ILE A 25 4.83 -2.06 1.52
C ILE A 25 4.60 -2.15 0.01
N ALA A 26 3.53 -2.82 -0.44
CA ALA A 26 3.17 -2.90 -1.85
C ALA A 26 2.89 -1.51 -2.46
N ALA A 27 2.22 -0.62 -1.73
CA ALA A 27 2.00 0.77 -2.14
C ALA A 27 3.31 1.53 -2.34
N ARG A 28 4.32 1.32 -1.48
CA ARG A 28 5.65 1.90 -1.72
C ARG A 28 6.31 1.27 -2.94
N VAL A 29 6.35 -0.06 -3.00
CA VAL A 29 7.05 -0.80 -4.08
C VAL A 29 6.49 -0.42 -5.46
N SER A 30 5.18 -0.24 -5.58
CA SER A 30 4.51 0.17 -6.84
C SER A 30 4.89 1.58 -7.33
N THR A 31 5.54 2.39 -6.49
CA THR A 31 6.08 3.71 -6.87
C THR A 31 7.53 3.66 -7.34
N GLY A 32 8.24 2.54 -7.10
CA GLY A 32 9.68 2.42 -7.30
C GLY A 32 10.55 3.16 -6.27
N LEU A 33 9.95 3.84 -5.29
CA LEU A 33 10.66 4.62 -4.28
C LEU A 33 11.10 3.78 -3.07
N ARG A 34 12.22 4.19 -2.47
CA ARG A 34 12.74 3.63 -1.22
C ARG A 34 12.04 4.26 -0.01
N GLN A 35 12.12 3.57 1.14
CA GLN A 35 11.49 4.05 2.39
C GLN A 35 11.94 5.46 2.80
N ASN A 36 13.21 5.81 2.58
CA ASN A 36 13.73 7.14 2.88
C ASN A 36 13.15 8.22 1.96
N GLU A 37 12.90 7.89 0.68
CA GLU A 37 12.31 8.82 -0.28
C GLU A 37 10.84 9.09 0.05
N ILE A 38 10.08 8.04 0.39
CA ILE A 38 8.71 8.20 0.90
C ILE A 38 8.69 9.00 2.20
N ALA A 39 9.58 8.70 3.15
CA ALA A 39 9.65 9.42 4.42
C ALA A 39 9.90 10.92 4.21
N THR A 40 10.82 11.28 3.31
CA THR A 40 11.07 12.66 2.90
C THR A 40 9.83 13.30 2.27
N ALA A 41 9.17 12.62 1.33
CA ALA A 41 7.98 13.14 0.66
C ALA A 41 6.78 13.33 1.60
N VAL A 42 6.63 12.46 2.60
CA VAL A 42 5.60 12.54 3.64
C VAL A 42 5.96 13.59 4.72
N GLY A 43 7.24 13.96 4.84
CA GLY A 43 7.74 14.89 5.85
C GLY A 43 7.83 14.25 7.24
N VAL A 44 8.33 13.02 7.33
CA VAL A 44 8.54 12.28 8.59
C VAL A 44 9.94 11.66 8.64
N PRO A 45 10.50 11.37 9.84
CA PRO A 45 11.75 10.63 9.94
C PRO A 45 11.66 9.26 9.27
N LYS A 46 12.77 8.79 8.66
CA LYS A 46 12.86 7.45 8.04
C LYS A 46 12.40 6.34 8.99
N GLN A 47 12.85 6.37 10.25
CA GLN A 47 12.47 5.35 11.24
C GLN A 47 10.97 5.37 11.55
N THR A 48 10.34 6.55 11.53
CA THR A 48 8.90 6.69 11.71
C THR A 48 8.14 6.05 10.56
N TYR A 49 8.56 6.29 9.32
CA TYR A 49 7.93 5.65 8.16
C TYR A 49 8.18 4.13 8.13
N HIS A 50 9.40 3.69 8.43
CA HIS A 50 9.72 2.27 8.60
C HIS A 50 8.80 1.59 9.63
N SER A 51 8.55 2.24 10.77
CA SER A 51 7.63 1.72 11.78
C SER A 51 6.18 1.66 11.32
N GLN A 52 5.75 2.52 10.39
CA GLN A 52 4.41 2.47 9.81
C GLN A 52 4.25 1.22 8.94
N GLU A 53 5.26 0.91 8.11
CA GLU A 53 5.31 -0.34 7.33
C GLU A 53 5.34 -1.54 8.28
N SER A 54 6.33 -1.60 9.19
CA SER A 54 6.51 -2.79 10.02
C SER A 54 5.35 -3.10 10.97
N ARG A 55 4.57 -2.09 11.38
CA ARG A 55 3.43 -2.27 12.31
C ARG A 55 2.08 -2.25 11.61
N GLY A 56 2.02 -2.05 10.29
CA GLY A 56 0.76 -1.87 9.57
C GLY A 56 -0.07 -0.71 10.12
N ALA A 57 0.59 0.40 10.45
CA ALA A 57 -0.04 1.55 11.07
C ALA A 57 0.28 2.83 10.29
N PRO A 58 -0.17 2.97 9.03
CA PRO A 58 0.05 4.17 8.23
C PRO A 58 -0.56 5.39 8.92
N SER A 59 0.20 6.47 8.98
CA SER A 59 -0.30 7.76 9.39
C SER A 59 -1.23 8.35 8.32
N ILE A 60 -2.14 9.24 8.73
CA ILE A 60 -2.97 10.01 7.78
C ILE A 60 -2.11 10.79 6.77
N LYS A 61 -0.92 11.25 7.17
CA LYS A 61 0.02 11.93 6.26
C LYS A 61 0.51 10.99 5.14
N ALA A 62 0.90 9.77 5.49
CA ALA A 62 1.32 8.76 4.52
C ALA A 62 0.18 8.38 3.57
N GLY A 63 -1.02 8.12 4.10
CA GLY A 63 -2.19 7.81 3.27
C GLY A 63 -2.56 8.96 2.33
N ARG A 64 -2.52 10.22 2.80
CA ARG A 64 -2.75 11.40 1.94
C ARG A 64 -1.70 11.54 0.84
N TYR A 65 -0.44 11.24 1.15
CA TYR A 65 0.64 11.27 0.16
C TYR A 65 0.39 10.23 -0.94
N PHE A 66 0.12 8.98 -0.57
CA PHE A 66 -0.18 7.91 -1.53
C PHE A 66 -1.41 8.22 -2.40
N TYR A 67 -2.48 8.75 -1.80
CA TYR A 67 -3.66 9.14 -2.55
C TYR A 67 -3.37 10.26 -3.56
N ARG A 68 -2.71 11.35 -3.13
CA ARG A 68 -2.49 12.52 -3.98
C ARG A 68 -1.41 12.33 -5.03
N ALA A 69 -0.33 11.62 -4.70
CA ALA A 69 0.82 11.46 -5.57
C ALA A 69 0.70 10.25 -6.49
N HIS A 70 0.01 9.19 -6.04
CA HIS A 70 0.04 7.88 -6.70
C HIS A 70 -1.33 7.28 -6.99
N GLY A 71 -2.42 7.95 -6.60
CA GLY A 71 -3.79 7.48 -6.82
C GLY A 71 -4.17 6.27 -5.95
N ILE A 72 -3.38 5.95 -4.93
CA ILE A 72 -3.61 4.83 -4.02
C ILE A 72 -4.45 5.34 -2.85
N ASP A 73 -5.73 4.97 -2.83
CA ASP A 73 -6.67 5.47 -1.83
C ASP A 73 -6.57 4.78 -0.46
N PHE A 74 -7.32 5.31 0.50
CA PHE A 74 -7.38 4.79 1.87
C PHE A 74 -8.12 3.45 1.98
N ASN A 75 -9.07 3.17 1.08
CA ASN A 75 -9.83 1.92 1.09
C ASN A 75 -8.91 0.76 0.73
N TYR A 76 -8.03 0.94 -0.26
CA TYR A 76 -6.93 0.02 -0.53
C TYR A 76 -6.04 -0.15 0.71
N LEU A 77 -5.55 0.94 1.31
CA LEU A 77 -4.58 0.86 2.41
C LEU A 77 -5.14 0.17 3.67
N PHE A 78 -6.43 0.36 4.00
CA PHE A 78 -7.03 -0.16 5.23
C PHE A 78 -7.89 -1.40 5.04
N PHE A 79 -8.59 -1.53 3.90
CA PHE A 79 -9.50 -2.65 3.62
C PHE A 79 -9.11 -3.52 2.42
N GLY A 80 -8.15 -3.11 1.60
CA GLY A 80 -7.68 -3.90 0.47
C GLY A 80 -8.65 -3.80 -0.71
N ASP A 81 -9.51 -2.78 -0.70
CA ASP A 81 -10.44 -2.51 -1.78
C ASP A 81 -9.66 -2.08 -3.02
N PHE A 82 -9.88 -2.80 -4.12
CA PHE A 82 -9.24 -2.56 -5.41
C PHE A 82 -10.25 -2.20 -6.50
N LEU A 83 -11.55 -2.14 -6.17
CA LEU A 83 -12.61 -1.87 -7.15
C LEU A 83 -12.65 -0.40 -7.55
N GLN A 84 -12.31 0.49 -6.63
CA GLN A 84 -12.32 1.95 -6.84
C GLN A 84 -11.01 2.49 -7.42
N LEU A 85 -9.97 1.67 -7.47
CA LEU A 85 -8.67 2.06 -8.01
C LEU A 85 -8.72 2.22 -9.52
N ALA A 86 -7.98 3.19 -10.03
CA ALA A 86 -7.73 3.29 -11.46
C ALA A 86 -7.03 2.00 -11.97
N PRO A 87 -7.32 1.53 -13.20
CA PRO A 87 -6.76 0.28 -13.70
C PRO A 87 -5.23 0.21 -13.64
N ASP A 88 -4.53 1.29 -13.98
CA ASP A 88 -3.06 1.37 -13.94
C ASP A 88 -2.50 1.29 -12.51
N VAL A 89 -3.22 1.85 -11.53
CA VAL A 89 -2.85 1.78 -10.11
C VAL A 89 -3.01 0.34 -9.62
N ARG A 90 -4.14 -0.29 -9.96
CA ARG A 90 -4.42 -1.68 -9.60
C ARG A 90 -3.39 -2.64 -10.19
N ASP A 91 -2.98 -2.44 -11.45
CA ASP A 91 -2.00 -3.30 -12.11
C ASP A 91 -0.63 -3.22 -11.41
N ARG A 92 -0.16 -2.01 -11.10
CA ARG A 92 1.11 -1.81 -10.36
C ARG A 92 1.08 -2.39 -8.95
N LEU A 93 -0.05 -2.29 -8.25
CA LEU A 93 -0.21 -2.89 -6.92
C LEU A 93 -0.27 -4.42 -6.99
N THR A 94 -0.93 -4.96 -8.01
CA THR A 94 -1.00 -6.42 -8.26
C THR A 94 0.40 -6.99 -8.49
N GLU A 95 1.22 -6.30 -9.30
CA GLU A 95 2.62 -6.67 -9.52
C GLU A 95 3.43 -6.64 -8.21
N ALA A 96 3.31 -5.56 -7.44
CA ALA A 96 4.02 -5.41 -6.17
C ALA A 96 3.63 -6.47 -5.13
N LEU A 97 2.33 -6.80 -5.00
CA LEU A 97 1.83 -7.84 -4.09
C LEU A 97 2.26 -9.25 -4.53
N THR A 98 2.28 -9.50 -5.83
CA THR A 98 2.72 -10.79 -6.38
C THR A 98 4.21 -11.01 -6.14
N ALA A 99 5.02 -9.95 -6.29
CA ALA A 99 6.45 -10.02 -6.01
C ALA A 99 6.76 -10.26 -4.53
N ALA A 100 5.93 -9.76 -3.62
CA ALA A 100 6.08 -9.95 -2.17
C ALA A 100 5.61 -11.33 -1.67
N SER A 101 4.83 -12.07 -2.47
CA SER A 101 4.28 -13.38 -2.12
C SER A 101 5.16 -14.56 -2.59
N LYS A 102 6.31 -14.27 -3.21
CA LYS A 102 7.32 -15.26 -3.64
C LYS A 102 8.44 -15.37 -2.61
#